data_AF-F3FYP9-F1
#
_entry.id   AF-F3FYP9-F1
#
_cell.length_a   1.000
_cell.length_b   1.000
_cell.length_c   1.000
_cell.angle_alpha   90.00
_cell.angle_beta   90.00
_cell.angle_gamma   90.00
#
_symmetry.space_group_name_H-M   'P 1'
#
loop_
_entity.id
_entity.type
_entity.pdbx_description
1 polymer ?
#
loop_
_entity_poly.entity_id
_entity_poly.type
_entity_poly.pdbx_seq_one_letter_code
_entity_poly.pdbx_strand_id
1 'polypeptide(L)' 'NRQANRLAHHLIGLGIGPDDRVAICVERGVKMIVGLLGVLKAGAAYVPL' A
#
# COMPACT_ATOMS: atom_id res chain seq x y z
N ASN A 1 5.87 -10.89 -4.98
CA ASN A 1 5.18 -10.66 -3.68
C ASN A 1 6.03 -10.06 -2.55
N ARG A 2 7.35 -10.34 -2.46
CA ARG A 2 8.18 -9.85 -1.33
C ARG A 2 8.14 -8.33 -1.10
N GLN A 3 8.19 -7.53 -2.17
CA GLN A 3 8.16 -6.06 -2.06
C GLN A 3 6.83 -5.53 -1.50
N ALA A 4 5.70 -6.04 -1.98
CA ALA A 4 4.38 -5.66 -1.47
C ALA A 4 4.19 -6.07 0.01
N ASN A 5 4.70 -7.25 0.43
CA ASN A 5 4.66 -7.65 1.84
C ASN A 5 5.50 -6.74 2.73
N ARG A 6 6.70 -6.34 2.26
CA ARG A 6 7.55 -5.40 2.99
C ARG A 6 6.85 -4.03 3.14
N LEU A 7 6.21 -3.56 2.08
CA LEU A 7 5.42 -2.33 2.13
C LEU A 7 4.24 -2.46 3.11
N ALA A 8 3.50 -3.56 3.06
CA ALA A 8 2.38 -3.79 3.98
C ALA A 8 2.83 -3.78 5.44
N HIS A 9 3.90 -4.50 5.79
CA HIS A 9 4.44 -4.48 7.15
C HIS A 9 4.94 -3.10 7.57
N HIS A 10 5.51 -2.33 6.64
CA HIS A 10 5.91 -0.95 6.92
C HIS A 10 4.70 -0.07 7.23
N LEU A 11 3.62 -0.16 6.43
CA LEU A 11 2.37 0.56 6.67
C LEU A 11 1.74 0.18 8.01
N ILE A 12 1.67 -1.12 8.32
CA ILE A 12 1.19 -1.61 9.63
C ILE A 12 2.04 -1.06 10.77
N GLY A 13 3.37 -1.01 10.60
CA GLY A 13 4.29 -0.42 11.56
C GLY A 13 4.12 1.09 11.77
N LEU A 14 3.51 1.80 10.80
CA LEU A 14 3.09 3.19 10.93
C LEU A 14 1.70 3.35 11.57
N GLY A 15 1.05 2.26 11.95
CA GLY A 15 -0.28 2.25 12.55
C GLY A 15 -1.43 2.16 11.54
N ILE A 16 -1.14 1.97 10.24
CA ILE A 16 -2.18 1.82 9.21
C ILE A 16 -2.86 0.45 9.36
N GLY A 17 -4.19 0.45 9.35
CA GLY A 17 -5.01 -0.75 9.45
C GLY A 17 -6.27 -0.71 8.60
N PRO A 18 -7.26 -1.57 8.92
CA PRO A 18 -8.58 -1.55 8.31
C PRO A 18 -9.22 -0.15 8.38
N ASP A 19 -9.97 0.20 7.34
CA ASP A 19 -10.67 1.48 7.15
C ASP A 19 -9.78 2.72 6.92
N ASP A 20 -8.45 2.60 7.04
CA ASP A 20 -7.52 3.66 6.67
C ASP A 20 -7.41 3.83 5.15
N ARG A 21 -7.08 5.05 4.75
CA ARG A 21 -6.88 5.45 3.34
C ARG A 21 -5.43 5.84 3.09
N VAL A 22 -4.79 5.17 2.14
CA VAL A 22 -3.40 5.47 1.73
C VAL A 22 -3.38 6.03 0.31
N ALA A 23 -2.90 7.26 0.19
CA ALA A 23 -2.72 7.89 -1.11
C ALA A 23 -1.50 7.29 -1.86
N ILE A 24 -1.68 7.01 -3.14
CA ILE A 24 -0.62 6.50 -4.02
C ILE A 24 -0.36 7.55 -5.10
N CYS A 25 0.79 8.23 -5.00
CA CYS A 25 1.28 9.20 -5.98
C CYS A 25 2.53 8.65 -6.67
N VAL A 26 2.34 7.70 -7.59
CA VAL A 26 3.43 7.15 -8.42
C VAL A 26 2.94 6.98 -9.85
N GLU A 27 3.86 7.14 -10.80
CA GLU A 27 3.56 6.86 -12.21
C GLU A 27 3.11 5.41 -12.42
N ARG A 28 2.31 5.20 -13.47
CA ARG A 28 1.85 3.87 -13.86
C ARG A 28 3.05 2.96 -14.13
N GLY A 29 3.07 1.80 -13.49
CA GLY A 29 4.13 0.81 -13.66
C GLY A 29 4.21 -0.16 -12.50
N VAL A 30 5.30 -0.92 -12.44
CA VAL A 30 5.50 -1.97 -11.42
C VAL A 30 5.42 -1.40 -10.00
N LYS A 31 5.95 -0.20 -9.77
CA LYS A 31 5.89 0.49 -8.46
C LYS A 31 4.45 0.77 -8.03
N MET A 32 3.57 1.16 -8.96
CA MET A 32 2.14 1.37 -8.69
C MET A 32 1.48 0.07 -8.22
N ILE A 33 1.73 -1.04 -8.93
CA ILE A 33 1.16 -2.35 -8.58
C ILE A 33 1.68 -2.83 -7.22
N VAL A 34 2.96 -2.62 -6.92
CA VAL A 34 3.54 -2.92 -5.60
C VAL A 34 2.87 -2.07 -4.51
N GLY A 35 2.64 -0.79 -4.77
CA GLY A 35 1.91 0.13 -3.88
C GLY A 35 0.50 -0.35 -3.58
N LEU A 36 -0.28 -0.62 -4.62
CA LEU A 36 -1.65 -1.13 -4.53
C LEU A 36 -1.72 -2.41 -3.71
N LEU A 37 -0.89 -3.40 -4.05
CA LEU A 37 -0.85 -4.68 -3.34
C LEU A 37 -0.37 -4.53 -1.89
N GLY A 38 0.54 -3.60 -1.61
CA GLY A 38 1.00 -3.34 -0.24
C GLY A 38 -0.10 -2.73 0.62
N VAL A 39 -0.85 -1.78 0.09
CA VAL A 39 -1.98 -1.13 0.78
C VAL A 39 -3.09 -2.15 1.07
N LEU A 40 -3.49 -2.93 0.07
CA LEU A 40 -4.52 -3.97 0.25
C LEU A 40 -4.10 -5.03 1.28
N LYS A 41 -2.80 -5.37 1.34
CA LYS A 41 -2.26 -6.31 2.34
C LYS A 41 -2.14 -5.74 3.74
N ALA A 42 -2.06 -4.42 3.88
CA ALA A 42 -2.15 -3.75 5.17
C ALA A 42 -3.61 -3.71 5.69
N GLY A 43 -4.59 -4.10 4.87
CA GLY A 43 -6.02 -4.02 5.18
C GLY A 43 -6.63 -2.65 4.87
N ALA A 44 -5.85 -1.72 4.31
CA ALA A 44 -6.27 -0.36 4.01
C ALA A 44 -6.81 -0.22 2.57
N ALA A 45 -7.52 0.88 2.32
CA ALA A 45 -7.97 1.27 0.99
C ALA A 45 -6.96 2.22 0.33
N TYR A 46 -6.72 2.07 -0.97
CA TYR A 46 -5.86 2.99 -1.71
C TYR A 46 -6.66 4.15 -2.32
N VAL A 47 -6.03 5.30 -2.44
CA VAL A 47 -6.58 6.49 -3.14
C VAL A 47 -5.58 6.92 -4.22
N PRO A 48 -5.95 6.87 -5.52
CA PRO A 48 -5.08 7.35 -6.59
C PRO A 48 -5.00 8.88 -6.59
N LEU A 49 -3.79 9.42 -6.74
CA LEU A 49 -3.52 10.85 -6.94
C LEU A 49 -2.91 11.10 -8.32
#